data_AF-A0A497S1Y5-F1
#
_entry.id   AF-A0A497S1Y5-F1
#
_cell.length_a   1.000
_cell.length_b   1.000
_cell.length_c   1.000
_cell.angle_alpha   90.00
_cell.angle_beta   90.00
_cell.angle_gamma   90.00
#
_symmetry.space_group_name_H-M   'P 1'
#
loop_
_entity.id
_entity.type
_entity.pdbx_description
1 polymer ?
#
loop_
_entity_poly.entity_id
_entity_poly.type
_entity_poly.pdbx_seq_one_letter_code
_entity_poly.pdbx_strand_id
1 'polypeptide(L)'
;MVEGGDNRKEREDVYRAILNTVSGRESKLDDGGIEKGDDVDGMDGIIRNAVIISCIIGFLVAMYFVFAEKESFSVLYIKPDSYSNYVRGNEVSFIYGVKCFENKKTRYVVEIFLGDVLVGRNEFEMENGEREWNVSFKIPENLEFPTKVGVVLRWNNQSMDSYFWLRGREYG
;
A
#
# COMPACT_ATOMS: atom_id res chain seq x y z
N MET A 1 -71.24 24.96 -7.29
CA MET A 1 -70.03 25.03 -6.44
C MET A 1 -69.76 23.62 -5.99
N VAL A 2 -68.73 23.00 -6.56
CA VAL A 2 -68.44 21.57 -6.40
C VAL A 2 -67.59 21.34 -5.15
N GLU A 3 -68.00 20.29 -4.46
CA GLU A 3 -67.46 19.56 -3.32
C GLU A 3 -65.93 19.59 -3.13
N GLY A 4 -65.51 19.86 -1.90
CA GLY A 4 -64.12 19.75 -1.44
C GLY A 4 -64.06 19.22 -0.01
N GLY A 5 -64.90 18.23 0.30
CA GLY A 5 -65.16 17.77 1.66
C GLY A 5 -65.14 16.25 1.81
N ASP A 6 -64.25 15.54 1.12
CA ASP A 6 -64.09 14.10 1.34
C ASP A 6 -62.70 13.64 0.90
N ASN A 7 -61.75 13.56 1.84
CA ASN A 7 -60.40 13.03 1.58
C ASN A 7 -59.62 12.73 2.86
N ARG A 8 -60.14 13.15 4.04
CA ARG A 8 -59.50 12.91 5.34
C ARG A 8 -60.07 11.70 6.06
N LYS A 9 -61.38 11.43 5.95
CA LYS A 9 -62.01 10.21 6.50
C LYS A 9 -61.61 8.96 5.72
N GLU A 10 -61.65 9.04 4.40
CA GLU A 10 -61.27 7.94 3.51
C GLU A 10 -59.81 7.49 3.73
N ARG A 11 -58.91 8.43 4.05
CA ARG A 11 -57.51 8.10 4.40
C ARG A 11 -57.39 7.39 5.75
N GLU A 12 -58.15 7.80 6.78
CA GLU A 12 -58.09 7.13 8.08
C GLU A 12 -58.69 5.72 8.05
N ASP A 13 -59.71 5.49 7.24
CA ASP A 13 -60.33 4.18 7.07
C ASP A 13 -59.39 3.21 6.31
N VAL A 14 -58.63 3.72 5.32
CA VAL A 14 -57.58 2.93 4.63
C VAL A 14 -56.43 2.59 5.59
N TYR A 15 -55.99 3.53 6.45
CA TYR A 15 -54.95 3.24 7.44
C TYR A 15 -55.42 2.21 8.48
N ARG A 16 -56.68 2.27 8.94
CA ARG A 16 -57.26 1.26 9.84
C ARG A 16 -57.44 -0.10 9.16
N ALA A 17 -57.84 -0.14 7.88
CA ALA A 17 -57.97 -1.38 7.13
C ALA A 17 -56.61 -2.07 6.91
N ILE A 18 -55.55 -1.31 6.61
CA ILE A 18 -54.19 -1.83 6.48
C ILE A 18 -53.66 -2.32 7.83
N LEU A 19 -53.86 -1.56 8.92
CA LEU A 19 -53.46 -1.97 10.27
C LEU A 19 -54.19 -3.24 10.73
N ASN A 20 -55.49 -3.39 10.41
CA ASN A 20 -56.24 -4.60 10.74
C ASN A 20 -55.90 -5.80 9.84
N THR A 21 -55.45 -5.56 8.60
CA THR A 21 -54.98 -6.64 7.70
C THR A 21 -53.58 -7.12 8.08
N VAL A 22 -52.73 -6.23 8.60
CA VAL A 22 -51.38 -6.56 9.09
C VAL A 22 -51.43 -7.15 10.50
N SER A 23 -52.38 -6.74 11.35
CA SER A 23 -52.57 -7.24 12.72
C SER A 23 -53.44 -8.51 12.79
N GLY A 24 -54.30 -8.76 11.79
CA GLY A 24 -55.27 -9.86 11.80
C GLY A 24 -54.80 -11.20 11.24
N ARG A 25 -53.50 -11.40 10.99
CA ARG A 25 -52.97 -12.66 10.45
C ARG A 25 -52.39 -13.62 11.50
N GLU A 26 -52.85 -13.51 12.74
CA GLU A 26 -52.70 -14.57 13.74
C GLU A 26 -54.06 -14.89 14.37
N SER A 27 -54.78 -15.85 13.77
CA SER A 27 -55.58 -16.83 14.51
C SER A 27 -56.37 -17.69 13.54
N LYS A 28 -55.84 -18.88 13.28
CA LYS A 28 -56.54 -20.18 13.31
C LYS A 28 -55.83 -21.16 12.38
N LEU A 29 -54.93 -21.93 12.97
CA LEU A 29 -54.85 -23.37 12.70
C LEU A 29 -54.78 -24.06 14.07
N ASP A 30 -55.75 -24.94 14.26
CA ASP A 30 -55.93 -25.84 15.40
C ASP A 30 -54.77 -26.80 15.59
N ASP A 31 -54.65 -27.25 16.84
CA ASP A 31 -54.22 -28.57 17.31
C ASP A 31 -52.96 -29.19 16.68
N GLY A 32 -51.86 -29.02 17.41
CA GLY A 32 -50.67 -29.83 17.26
C GLY A 32 -49.59 -29.32 18.19
N GLY A 33 -49.63 -29.74 19.45
CA GLY A 33 -48.63 -29.33 20.44
C GLY A 33 -47.21 -29.67 19.98
N ILE A 34 -46.34 -28.67 19.94
CA ILE A 34 -44.88 -28.78 20.05
C ILE A 34 -44.43 -27.52 20.81
N GLU A 35 -43.76 -27.74 21.93
CA GLU A 35 -42.99 -26.75 22.68
C GLU A 35 -42.06 -25.97 21.73
N LYS A 36 -42.11 -24.63 21.74
CA LYS A 36 -40.98 -23.74 21.38
C LYS A 36 -41.38 -22.29 21.56
N GLY A 37 -40.92 -21.66 22.64
CA GLY A 37 -41.26 -20.27 22.95
C GLY A 37 -40.22 -19.47 23.72
N ASP A 38 -39.08 -20.05 24.11
CA ASP A 38 -38.01 -19.32 24.83
C ASP A 38 -36.71 -19.19 24.00
N ASP A 39 -36.55 -19.97 22.93
CA ASP A 39 -35.28 -20.06 22.19
C ASP A 39 -35.10 -18.93 21.15
N VAL A 40 -36.18 -18.32 20.66
CA VAL A 40 -36.13 -17.34 19.55
C VAL A 40 -35.64 -15.97 20.04
N ASP A 41 -36.16 -15.48 21.17
CA ASP A 41 -35.69 -14.24 21.81
C ASP A 41 -34.24 -14.37 22.32
N GLY A 42 -33.86 -15.55 22.80
CA GLY A 42 -32.49 -15.88 23.16
C GLY A 42 -31.55 -15.86 21.95
N MET A 43 -31.99 -16.41 20.82
CA MET A 43 -31.23 -16.41 19.56
C MET A 43 -31.01 -15.01 19.01
N ASP A 44 -32.00 -14.13 19.04
CA ASP A 44 -31.85 -12.74 18.58
C ASP A 44 -30.87 -11.94 19.44
N GLY A 45 -30.86 -12.18 20.77
CA GLY A 45 -29.86 -11.64 21.68
C GLY A 45 -28.44 -12.14 21.38
N ILE A 46 -28.30 -13.42 21.07
CA ILE A 46 -27.02 -14.04 20.69
C ILE A 46 -26.53 -13.49 19.36
N ILE A 47 -27.40 -13.37 18.36
CA ILE A 47 -27.08 -12.82 17.03
C ILE A 47 -26.65 -11.36 17.16
N ARG A 48 -27.41 -10.55 17.91
CA ARG A 48 -27.07 -9.14 18.16
C ARG A 48 -25.72 -9.00 18.84
N ASN A 49 -25.43 -9.81 19.85
CA ASN A 49 -24.14 -9.80 20.52
C ASN A 49 -23.01 -10.25 19.60
N ALA A 50 -23.23 -11.27 18.78
CA ALA A 50 -22.25 -11.74 17.80
C ALA A 50 -21.92 -10.65 16.76
N VAL A 51 -22.91 -9.89 16.30
CA VAL A 51 -22.71 -8.74 15.39
C VAL A 51 -21.91 -7.63 16.08
N ILE A 52 -22.23 -7.30 17.32
CA ILE A 52 -21.48 -6.27 18.07
C ILE A 52 -20.02 -6.70 18.25
N ILE A 53 -19.79 -7.95 18.64
CA ILE A 53 -18.43 -8.49 18.84
C ILE A 53 -17.66 -8.50 17.52
N SER A 54 -18.30 -8.90 16.41
CA SER A 54 -17.63 -8.92 15.10
C SER A 54 -17.26 -7.52 14.61
N CYS A 55 -18.11 -6.52 14.85
CA CYS A 55 -17.79 -5.12 14.55
C CYS A 55 -16.59 -4.62 15.39
N ILE A 56 -16.53 -4.96 16.68
CA ILE A 56 -15.42 -4.57 17.55
C ILE A 56 -14.12 -5.22 17.10
N ILE A 57 -14.13 -6.52 16.83
CA ILE A 57 -12.94 -7.24 16.34
C ILE A 57 -12.51 -6.68 14.99
N GLY A 58 -13.45 -6.46 14.06
CA GLY A 58 -13.17 -5.86 12.76
C GLY A 58 -12.53 -4.48 12.88
N PHE A 59 -13.01 -3.65 13.80
CA PHE A 59 -12.43 -2.34 14.09
C PHE A 59 -11.01 -2.45 14.66
N LEU A 60 -10.78 -3.35 15.61
CA LEU A 60 -9.45 -3.58 16.19
C LEU A 60 -8.45 -4.07 15.15
N VAL A 61 -8.86 -4.98 14.27
CA VAL A 61 -8.02 -5.48 13.16
C VAL A 61 -7.72 -4.35 12.18
N ALA A 62 -8.72 -3.57 11.77
CA ALA A 62 -8.52 -2.43 10.88
C ALA A 62 -7.57 -1.38 11.51
N MET A 63 -7.74 -1.10 12.79
CA MET A 63 -6.86 -0.22 13.55
C MET A 63 -5.44 -0.77 13.60
N TYR A 64 -5.27 -2.06 13.86
CA TYR A 64 -3.95 -2.70 13.81
C TYR A 64 -3.28 -2.53 12.44
N PHE A 65 -3.99 -2.72 11.32
CA PHE A 65 -3.40 -2.51 10.00
C PHE A 65 -3.03 -1.05 9.71
N VAL A 66 -3.78 -0.08 10.24
CA VAL A 66 -3.47 1.35 10.07
C VAL A 66 -2.22 1.76 10.86
N PHE A 67 -2.00 1.14 12.03
CA PHE A 67 -0.88 1.45 12.92
C PHE A 67 0.28 0.45 12.84
N ALA A 68 0.10 -0.69 12.16
CA ALA A 68 1.18 -1.59 11.81
C ALA A 68 2.23 -0.77 11.06
N GLU A 69 3.42 -0.71 11.65
CA GLU A 69 4.47 0.22 11.25
C GLU A 69 4.68 0.16 9.74
N LYS A 70 4.69 1.33 9.09
CA LYS A 70 5.12 1.44 7.70
C LYS A 70 6.52 0.86 7.62
N GLU A 71 6.69 -0.22 6.87
CA GLU A 71 8.00 -0.81 6.63
C GLU A 71 8.95 0.30 6.19
N SER A 72 10.00 0.51 6.98
CA SER A 72 11.04 1.48 6.66
C SER A 72 11.91 0.85 5.58
N PHE A 73 11.95 1.47 4.41
CA PHE A 73 12.77 1.00 3.30
C PHE A 73 13.53 2.14 2.67
N SER A 74 14.60 1.80 1.96
CA SER A 74 15.41 2.74 1.20
C SER A 74 15.52 2.26 -0.24
N VAL A 75 15.56 3.20 -1.17
CA VAL A 75 15.61 2.92 -2.61
C VAL A 75 16.86 3.55 -3.20
N LEU A 76 17.65 2.74 -3.89
CA LEU A 76 18.74 3.18 -4.76
C LEU A 76 18.24 3.22 -6.21
N TYR A 77 18.54 4.28 -6.94
CA TYR A 77 18.29 4.35 -8.37
C TYR A 77 19.42 5.05 -9.12
N ILE A 78 19.54 4.74 -10.41
CA ILE A 78 20.40 5.47 -11.34
C ILE A 78 19.48 6.24 -12.27
N LYS A 79 19.73 7.54 -12.43
CA LYS A 79 18.86 8.40 -13.24
C LYS A 79 19.02 8.02 -14.72
N PRO A 80 17.94 7.63 -15.43
CA PRO A 80 18.04 7.05 -16.78
C PRO A 80 18.66 8.00 -17.81
N ASP A 81 18.40 9.30 -17.69
CA ASP A 81 18.95 10.32 -18.61
C ASP A 81 20.36 10.79 -18.22
N SER A 82 20.94 10.25 -17.14
CA SER A 82 22.24 10.70 -16.61
C SER A 82 23.43 9.91 -17.11
N TYR A 83 23.23 8.73 -17.70
CA TYR A 83 24.30 7.85 -18.15
C TYR A 83 24.21 7.56 -19.65
N SER A 84 25.35 7.19 -20.23
CA SER A 84 25.44 6.67 -21.58
C SER A 84 25.91 5.22 -21.54
N ASN A 85 25.32 4.39 -22.40
CA ASN A 85 25.80 3.02 -22.60
C ASN A 85 27.11 2.97 -23.41
N TYR A 86 27.56 4.09 -23.96
CA TYR A 86 28.81 4.22 -24.70
C TYR A 86 29.72 5.23 -24.03
N VAL A 87 30.99 4.88 -23.91
CA VAL A 87 31.99 5.73 -23.29
C VAL A 87 32.45 6.78 -24.30
N ARG A 88 32.32 8.06 -23.95
CA ARG A 88 32.84 9.19 -24.72
C ARG A 88 34.23 9.55 -24.19
N GLY A 89 35.26 9.36 -25.03
CA GLY A 89 36.65 9.50 -24.58
C GLY A 89 37.05 8.39 -23.61
N ASN A 90 37.50 8.76 -22.41
CA ASN A 90 37.97 7.84 -21.36
C ASN A 90 37.25 8.05 -20.01
N GLU A 91 36.06 8.65 -20.01
CA GLU A 91 35.34 8.99 -18.78
C GLU A 91 33.90 8.47 -18.82
N VAL A 92 33.44 8.01 -17.66
CA VAL A 92 32.06 7.62 -17.43
C VAL A 92 31.50 8.52 -16.34
N SER A 93 30.39 9.18 -16.64
CA SER A 93 29.64 9.99 -15.68
C SER A 93 28.19 9.52 -15.60
N PHE A 94 27.64 9.57 -14.38
CA PHE A 94 26.24 9.27 -14.12
C PHE A 94 25.81 9.86 -12.79
N ILE A 95 24.49 9.90 -12.58
CA ILE A 95 23.89 10.33 -11.32
C ILE A 95 23.18 9.14 -10.69
N TYR A 96 23.52 8.84 -9.44
CA TYR A 96 22.75 7.93 -8.61
C TYR A 96 22.03 8.72 -7.52
N GLY A 97 20.86 8.23 -7.13
CA GLY A 97 20.06 8.79 -6.05
C GLY A 97 19.70 7.74 -5.01
N VAL A 98 19.60 8.20 -3.77
CA VAL A 98 19.11 7.40 -2.65
C VAL A 98 17.91 8.11 -2.06
N LYS A 99 16.80 7.37 -1.98
CA LYS A 99 15.57 7.80 -1.33
C LYS A 99 15.37 7.01 -0.05
N CYS A 100 15.43 7.70 1.07
CA CYS A 100 15.28 7.14 2.41
C CYS A 100 13.84 7.33 2.87
N PHE A 101 13.14 6.23 3.16
CA PHE A 101 11.86 6.23 3.86
C PHE A 101 12.01 5.71 5.30
N GLU A 102 13.24 5.70 5.83
CA GLU A 102 13.50 5.34 7.22
C GLU A 102 12.98 6.43 8.15
N ASN A 103 12.33 6.03 9.24
CA ASN A 103 11.81 6.95 10.26
C ASN A 103 12.89 7.52 11.19
N LYS A 104 14.16 7.18 10.94
CA LYS A 104 15.32 7.59 11.74
C LYS A 104 16.51 7.93 10.85
N LYS A 105 17.42 8.72 11.39
CA LYS A 105 18.72 8.99 10.77
C LYS A 105 19.46 7.67 10.56
N THR A 106 19.75 7.36 9.31
CA THR A 106 20.37 6.09 8.91
C THR A 106 21.69 6.36 8.20
N ARG A 107 22.71 5.57 8.54
CA ARG A 107 24.04 5.62 7.93
C ARG A 107 24.08 4.67 6.75
N TYR A 108 24.50 5.19 5.61
CA TYR A 108 24.58 4.48 4.35
C TYR A 108 26.02 4.46 3.85
N VAL A 109 26.38 3.35 3.22
CA VAL A 109 27.62 3.20 2.47
C VAL A 109 27.25 2.86 1.04
N VAL A 110 27.70 3.68 0.09
CA VAL A 110 27.59 3.44 -1.35
C VAL A 110 28.94 3.02 -1.88
N GLU A 111 28.97 1.93 -2.63
CA GLU A 111 30.14 1.39 -3.31
C GLU A 111 29.85 1.33 -4.81
N ILE A 112 30.79 1.84 -5.62
CA ILE A 112 30.65 1.91 -7.07
C ILE A 112 31.69 0.99 -7.69
N PHE A 113 31.24 0.09 -8.55
CA PHE A 113 32.05 -0.94 -9.17
C PHE A 113 32.05 -0.78 -10.70
N LEU A 114 33.21 -1.03 -11.30
CA LEU A 114 33.39 -1.21 -12.74
C LEU A 114 33.82 -2.66 -12.97
N GLY A 115 32.90 -3.51 -13.42
CA GLY A 115 33.05 -4.96 -13.35
C GLY A 115 33.18 -5.40 -11.89
N ASP A 116 34.31 -6.02 -11.54
CA ASP A 116 34.64 -6.44 -10.19
C ASP A 116 35.54 -5.43 -9.43
N VAL A 117 35.89 -4.30 -10.05
CA VAL A 117 36.81 -3.32 -9.47
C VAL A 117 36.03 -2.22 -8.76
N LEU A 118 36.34 -2.00 -7.48
CA LEU A 118 35.81 -0.85 -6.72
C LEU A 118 36.47 0.44 -7.23
N VAL A 119 35.69 1.33 -7.82
CA VAL A 119 36.15 2.62 -8.38
C VAL A 119 35.74 3.82 -7.53
N GLY A 120 34.76 3.66 -6.64
CA GLY A 120 34.29 4.74 -5.78
C GLY A 120 33.62 4.22 -4.52
N ARG A 121 33.72 5.01 -3.45
CA ARG A 121 33.02 4.76 -2.20
C ARG A 121 32.58 6.08 -1.59
N ASN A 122 31.35 6.12 -1.12
CA ASN A 122 30.78 7.29 -0.45
C ASN A 122 30.04 6.83 0.80
N GLU A 123 30.23 7.55 1.90
CA GLU A 123 29.58 7.26 3.17
C GLU A 123 28.86 8.52 3.65
N PHE A 124 27.58 8.38 3.99
CA PHE A 124 26.76 9.51 4.40
C PHE A 124 25.65 9.08 5.34
N GLU A 125 25.11 10.05 6.06
CA GLU A 125 23.91 9.88 6.87
C GLU A 125 22.79 10.71 6.26
N MET A 126 21.57 10.16 6.27
CA MET A 126 20.38 10.91 5.92
C MET A 126 19.19 10.52 6.78
N GLU A 127 18.33 11.51 6.98
CA GLU A 127 16.96 11.34 7.45
C GLU A 127 16.04 11.30 6.22
N ASN A 128 14.76 10.95 6.42
CA ASN A 128 13.74 10.84 5.37
C ASN A 128 13.90 11.92 4.29
N GLY A 129 13.97 11.48 3.04
CA GLY A 129 14.19 12.36 1.90
C GLY A 129 14.94 11.69 0.76
N GLU A 130 15.40 12.52 -0.17
CA GLU A 130 16.07 12.09 -1.39
C GLU A 130 17.36 12.89 -1.56
N ARG A 131 18.43 12.22 -1.99
CA ARG A 131 19.69 12.87 -2.30
C ARG A 131 20.32 12.21 -3.52
N GLU A 132 20.84 13.04 -4.42
CA GLU A 132 21.52 12.61 -5.63
C GLU A 132 23.01 12.96 -5.55
N TRP A 133 23.84 12.11 -6.16
CA TRP A 133 25.28 12.34 -6.31
C TRP A 133 25.68 12.17 -7.77
N ASN A 134 26.45 13.14 -8.25
CA ASN A 134 27.13 13.05 -9.53
C ASN A 134 28.45 12.29 -9.32
N VAL A 135 28.64 11.25 -10.11
CA VAL A 135 29.87 10.45 -10.14
C VAL A 135 30.49 10.59 -11.50
N SER A 136 31.80 10.82 -11.52
CA SER A 136 32.60 10.74 -12.72
C SER A 136 33.91 10.04 -12.42
N PHE A 137 34.30 9.08 -13.25
CA PHE A 137 35.60 8.41 -13.13
C PHE A 137 36.17 8.03 -14.50
N LYS A 138 37.50 7.91 -14.56
CA LYS A 138 38.20 7.50 -15.76
C LYS A 138 38.17 5.98 -15.89
N ILE A 139 37.91 5.49 -17.10
CA ILE A 139 38.01 4.07 -17.42
C ILE A 139 39.43 3.71 -17.88
N PRO A 140 39.93 2.50 -17.55
CA PRO A 140 41.22 2.04 -18.03
C PRO A 140 41.18 1.78 -19.55
N GLU A 141 42.31 2.03 -20.23
CA GLU A 141 42.40 1.93 -21.70
C GLU A 141 42.23 0.50 -22.21
N ASN A 142 42.50 -0.49 -21.38
CA ASN A 142 42.37 -1.92 -21.66
C ASN A 142 41.08 -2.54 -21.10
N LEU A 143 40.06 -1.73 -20.81
CA LEU A 143 38.76 -2.25 -20.37
C LEU A 143 38.09 -3.08 -21.48
N GLU A 144 37.75 -4.32 -21.17
CA GLU A 144 36.95 -5.17 -22.05
C GLU A 144 35.48 -4.77 -21.99
N PHE A 145 34.81 -4.73 -23.14
CA PHE A 145 33.39 -4.45 -23.25
C PHE A 145 32.63 -5.71 -23.67
N PRO A 146 31.38 -5.92 -23.22
CA PRO A 146 30.62 -5.05 -22.31
C PRO A 146 31.08 -5.17 -20.85
N THR A 147 31.06 -4.05 -20.11
CA THR A 147 31.38 -4.01 -18.68
C THR A 147 30.22 -3.44 -17.87
N LYS A 148 29.94 -4.04 -16.71
CA LYS A 148 28.90 -3.59 -15.77
C LYS A 148 29.41 -2.41 -14.94
N VAL A 149 28.63 -1.34 -14.84
CA VAL A 149 28.81 -0.32 -13.81
C VAL A 149 27.77 -0.58 -12.73
N GLY A 150 28.22 -1.00 -11.55
CA GLY A 150 27.37 -1.33 -10.41
C GLY A 150 27.43 -0.26 -9.33
N VAL A 151 26.29 0.04 -8.74
CA VAL A 151 26.19 0.87 -7.53
C VAL A 151 25.53 0.02 -6.47
N VAL A 152 26.17 -0.14 -5.32
CA VAL A 152 25.69 -0.95 -4.20
C VAL A 152 25.51 -0.04 -3.00
N LEU A 153 24.29 0.06 -2.50
CA LEU A 153 23.93 0.73 -1.26
C LEU A 153 23.88 -0.30 -0.13
N ARG A 154 24.51 -0.02 1.00
CA ARG A 154 24.47 -0.85 2.22
C ARG A 154 24.04 -0.04 3.42
N TRP A 155 23.14 -0.59 4.23
CA TRP A 155 22.69 -0.02 5.51
C TRP A 155 22.14 -1.13 6.40
N ASN A 156 22.37 -1.09 7.72
CA ASN A 156 21.74 -1.99 8.71
C ASN A 156 21.63 -3.49 8.29
N ASN A 157 22.73 -4.08 7.78
CA ASN A 157 22.80 -5.45 7.21
C ASN A 157 21.94 -5.72 5.96
N GLN A 158 21.30 -4.71 5.41
CA GLN A 158 20.63 -4.72 4.12
C GLN A 158 21.56 -4.18 3.03
N SER A 159 21.31 -4.63 1.81
CA SER A 159 21.98 -4.11 0.63
C SER A 159 21.05 -4.07 -0.56
N MET A 160 21.23 -3.08 -1.42
CA MET A 160 20.50 -2.93 -2.66
C MET A 160 21.47 -2.53 -3.77
N ASP A 161 21.33 -3.12 -4.95
CA ASP A 161 22.15 -2.82 -6.10
C ASP A 161 21.34 -2.23 -7.26
N SER A 162 21.99 -1.36 -8.01
CA SER A 162 21.51 -0.84 -9.29
C SER A 162 22.68 -0.82 -10.26
N TYR A 163 22.41 -1.01 -11.56
CA TYR A 163 23.48 -1.11 -12.54
C TYR A 163 23.03 -0.69 -13.93
N PHE A 164 24.02 -0.38 -14.76
CA PHE A 164 23.88 -0.26 -16.21
C PHE A 164 25.09 -0.88 -16.91
N TRP A 165 24.98 -1.08 -18.22
CA TRP A 165 26.00 -1.73 -19.03
C TRP A 165 26.67 -0.73 -19.96
N LEU A 166 28.00 -0.69 -19.89
CA LEU A 166 28.82 -0.06 -20.93
C LEU A 166 29.00 -1.07 -22.06
N ARG A 167 28.57 -0.71 -23.27
CA ARG A 167 28.59 -1.58 -24.46
C ARG A 167 29.85 -1.42 -25.30
N GLY A 168 30.54 -0.28 -25.21
CA GLY A 168 31.71 0.01 -26.01
C GLY A 168 32.16 1.47 -25.89
N ARG A 169 33.15 1.84 -26.69
CA ARG A 169 33.56 3.23 -26.88
C ARG A 169 32.86 3.83 -28.08
N GLU A 170 32.39 5.06 -27.93
CA GLU A 170 31.91 5.85 -29.07
C GLU A 170 33.14 6.35 -29.83
N TYR A 171 33.37 5.81 -31.03
CA TYR A 171 34.34 6.38 -31.96
C TYR A 171 33.70 7.60 -32.60
N GLY A 172 34.11 8.79 -32.13
CA GLY A 172 33.81 10.06 -32.80
C GLY A 172 34.63 10.23 -34.06
#